data_AF-A0A100Y5T9-F1
#
_entry.id   AF-A0A100Y5T9-F1
#
_cell.length_a   1.000
_cell.length_b   1.000
_cell.length_c   1.000
_cell.angle_alpha   90.00
_cell.angle_beta   90.00
_cell.angle_gamma   90.00
#
_symmetry.space_group_name_H-M   'P 1'
#
loop_
_entity.id
_entity.type
_entity.pdbx_description
1 polymer ?
#
loop_
_entity_poly.entity_id
_entity_poly.type
_entity_poly.pdbx_seq_one_letter_code
_entity_poly.pdbx_strand_id
1 'polypeptide(L)'
;MDSRIPRIRSKLAKVPYQVQRSHSMGAERHAFRLGPRISSMQADVFEGEHHIELPLAYREFLVELGGSGAGPFYGLLPLEECRLFIMDRQPPDGSPRGFHHVNHPNALQGDLFLHVIEMGCTDLCLIGVTGPLTGRILIGNADGFWPPSVSSARDFLSWYERWLDHMRDGKDNGALGLTSPATVASAPWGPRARARNTLWPQAAEH
;
A
#
# COMPACT_ATOMS: atom_id res chain seq x y z
N MET A 1 -17.55 -12.45 -1.70
CA MET A 1 -17.31 -11.72 -0.46
C MET A 1 -16.29 -12.49 0.37
N ASP A 2 -15.11 -11.91 0.56
CA ASP A 2 -14.04 -12.50 1.35
C ASP A 2 -14.43 -12.73 2.82
N SER A 3 -14.11 -13.92 3.36
CA SER A 3 -14.39 -14.31 4.75
C SER A 3 -13.76 -13.39 5.81
N ARG A 4 -12.74 -12.59 5.45
CA ARG A 4 -12.09 -11.61 6.31
C ARG A 4 -12.96 -10.40 6.61
N ILE A 5 -13.84 -10.02 5.69
CA ILE A 5 -14.70 -8.84 5.83
C ILE A 5 -15.55 -8.86 7.11
N PRO A 6 -16.34 -9.92 7.40
CA PRO A 6 -17.11 -9.97 8.65
C PRO A 6 -16.22 -10.00 9.90
N ARG A 7 -15.02 -10.60 9.83
CA ARG A 7 -14.07 -10.59 10.96
C ARG A 7 -13.54 -9.19 11.25
N ILE A 8 -13.13 -8.46 10.20
CA ILE A 8 -12.68 -7.08 10.29
C ILE A 8 -13.79 -6.19 10.87
N ARG A 9 -15.02 -6.34 10.38
CA ARG A 9 -16.19 -5.64 10.93
C ARG A 9 -16.37 -5.90 12.43
N SER A 10 -16.27 -7.16 12.86
CA SER A 10 -16.36 -7.52 14.28
C SER A 10 -15.21 -6.93 15.10
N LYS A 11 -13.99 -6.94 14.57
CA LYS A 11 -12.82 -6.36 15.23
C LYS A 11 -12.96 -4.85 15.41
N LEU A 12 -13.36 -4.11 14.37
CA LEU A 12 -13.62 -2.67 14.44
C LEU A 12 -14.62 -2.29 15.54
N ALA A 13 -15.70 -3.07 15.67
CA ALA A 13 -16.71 -2.84 16.72
C ALA A 13 -16.19 -3.14 18.14
N LYS A 14 -15.19 -4.01 18.29
CA LYS A 14 -14.70 -4.49 19.60
C LYS A 14 -13.48 -3.73 20.10
N VAL A 15 -12.58 -3.31 19.21
CA VAL A 15 -11.29 -2.67 19.58
C VAL A 15 -11.47 -1.46 20.50
N PRO A 16 -12.42 -0.52 20.28
CA PRO A 16 -12.61 0.65 21.15
C PRO A 16 -12.85 0.33 22.63
N TYR A 17 -13.39 -0.85 22.91
CA TYR A 17 -13.79 -1.28 24.25
C TYR A 17 -12.80 -2.23 24.91
N GLN A 18 -11.65 -2.50 24.28
CA GLN A 18 -10.62 -3.36 24.87
C GLN A 18 -9.83 -2.56 25.90
N VAL A 19 -9.74 -3.08 27.12
CA VAL A 19 -9.06 -2.43 28.25
C VAL A 19 -7.59 -2.13 27.94
N GLN A 20 -6.92 -3.05 27.25
CA GLN A 20 -5.49 -2.97 26.95
C GLN A 20 -5.19 -2.39 25.56
N ARG A 21 -6.17 -1.77 24.89
CA ARG A 21 -5.96 -1.30 23.51
C ARG A 21 -4.86 -0.25 23.43
N SER A 22 -4.25 -0.17 22.26
CA SER A 22 -3.40 0.97 21.93
C SER A 22 -4.24 2.24 21.76
N HIS A 23 -3.64 3.38 22.12
CA HIS A 23 -4.14 4.73 21.89
C HIS A 23 -3.19 5.46 20.93
N SER A 24 -2.87 4.81 19.81
CA SER A 24 -1.99 5.34 18.76
C SER A 24 -2.43 6.74 18.32
N MET A 25 -1.45 7.56 17.97
CA MET A 25 -1.65 8.92 17.45
C MET A 25 -2.62 8.92 16.26
N GLY A 26 -3.59 9.84 16.26
CA GLY A 26 -4.58 10.01 15.19
C GLY A 26 -5.84 9.15 15.36
N ALA A 27 -5.82 8.15 16.25
CA ALA A 27 -6.98 7.31 16.53
C ALA A 27 -8.17 8.08 17.10
N GLU A 28 -7.92 9.23 17.73
CA GLU A 28 -8.95 10.16 18.19
C GLU A 28 -9.76 10.80 17.05
N ARG A 29 -9.19 10.93 15.84
CA ARG A 29 -9.90 11.51 14.69
C ARG A 29 -10.99 10.59 14.16
N HIS A 30 -10.68 9.31 14.02
CA HIS A 30 -11.61 8.34 13.44
C HIS A 30 -12.34 7.48 14.49
N ALA A 31 -11.83 7.37 15.73
CA ALA A 31 -12.43 6.59 16.83
C ALA A 31 -12.81 5.15 16.45
N PHE A 32 -12.00 4.51 15.60
CA PHE A 32 -12.26 3.21 14.94
C PHE A 32 -13.58 3.12 14.16
N ARG A 33 -14.14 4.25 13.71
CA ARG A 33 -15.30 4.32 12.83
C ARG A 33 -14.86 4.46 11.39
N LEU A 34 -15.45 3.66 10.52
CA LEU A 34 -15.30 3.83 9.08
C LEU A 34 -16.26 4.90 8.58
N GLY A 35 -15.85 5.58 7.52
CA GLY A 35 -16.72 6.42 6.72
C GLY A 35 -17.72 5.61 5.89
N PRO A 36 -18.58 6.28 5.10
CA PRO A 36 -19.54 5.63 4.23
C PRO A 36 -18.86 4.65 3.27
N ARG A 37 -19.55 3.55 2.94
CA ARG A 37 -19.13 2.64 1.87
C ARG A 37 -19.20 3.37 0.54
N ILE A 38 -18.28 3.05 -0.36
CA ILE A 38 -18.45 3.45 -1.76
C ILE A 38 -19.28 2.40 -2.49
N SER A 39 -20.01 2.81 -3.50
CA SER A 39 -20.67 1.89 -4.43
C SER A 39 -19.65 1.28 -5.40
N SER A 40 -19.97 0.13 -5.99
CA SER A 40 -19.16 -0.44 -7.08
C SER A 40 -19.03 0.53 -8.26
N MET A 41 -20.09 1.30 -8.57
CA MET A 41 -20.08 2.34 -9.60
C MET A 41 -19.03 3.43 -9.30
N GLN A 42 -18.95 3.90 -8.05
CA GLN A 42 -17.93 4.89 -7.67
C GLN A 42 -16.51 4.33 -7.81
N ALA A 43 -16.31 3.05 -7.49
CA ALA A 43 -15.03 2.39 -7.72
C ALA A 43 -14.70 2.27 -9.22
N ASP A 44 -15.68 1.93 -10.06
CA ASP A 44 -15.52 1.84 -11.52
C ASP A 44 -15.17 3.22 -12.14
N VAL A 45 -15.84 4.29 -11.69
CA VAL A 45 -15.53 5.66 -12.13
C VAL A 45 -14.10 6.02 -11.76
N PHE A 46 -13.70 5.78 -10.51
CA PHE A 46 -12.34 6.07 -10.06
C PHE A 46 -11.28 5.31 -10.87
N GLU A 47 -11.49 4.00 -11.09
CA GLU A 47 -10.61 3.17 -11.93
C GLU A 47 -10.53 3.70 -13.37
N GLY A 48 -11.66 4.10 -13.94
CA GLY A 48 -11.74 4.66 -15.29
C GLY A 48 -11.04 6.02 -15.43
N GLU A 49 -11.25 6.93 -14.48
CA GLU A 49 -10.62 8.27 -14.47
C GLU A 49 -9.11 8.21 -14.27
N HIS A 50 -8.64 7.26 -13.45
CA HIS A 50 -7.22 7.11 -13.14
C HIS A 50 -6.50 6.10 -14.03
N HIS A 51 -7.21 5.38 -14.89
CA HIS A 51 -6.69 4.31 -15.74
C HIS A 51 -5.94 3.21 -14.97
N ILE A 52 -6.52 2.78 -13.85
CA ILE A 52 -5.98 1.73 -12.99
C ILE A 52 -7.04 0.69 -12.66
N GLU A 53 -6.63 -0.45 -12.11
CA GLU A 53 -7.53 -1.41 -11.45
C GLU A 53 -7.19 -1.44 -9.96
N LEU A 54 -8.18 -1.25 -9.09
CA LEU A 54 -7.95 -1.36 -7.65
C LEU A 54 -7.71 -2.83 -7.28
N PRO A 55 -6.72 -3.13 -6.43
CA PRO A 55 -6.51 -4.49 -5.95
C PRO A 55 -7.78 -5.04 -5.31
N LEU A 56 -8.20 -6.24 -5.71
CA LEU A 56 -9.48 -6.85 -5.36
C LEU A 56 -9.81 -6.74 -3.86
N ALA A 57 -8.84 -7.06 -2.99
CA ALA A 57 -9.01 -7.03 -1.54
C ALA A 57 -9.28 -5.61 -0.98
N TYR A 58 -8.68 -4.58 -1.58
CA TYR A 58 -8.93 -3.18 -1.21
C TYR A 58 -10.27 -2.71 -1.76
N ARG A 59 -10.60 -3.05 -3.01
CA ARG A 59 -11.89 -2.73 -3.61
C ARG A 59 -13.06 -3.34 -2.82
N GLU A 60 -12.97 -4.62 -2.43
CA GLU A 60 -13.98 -5.27 -1.59
C GLU A 60 -14.11 -4.58 -0.22
N PHE A 61 -13.01 -4.12 0.38
CA PHE A 61 -13.05 -3.39 1.64
C PHE A 61 -13.88 -2.09 1.51
N LEU A 62 -13.60 -1.30 0.48
CA LEU A 62 -14.25 0.00 0.28
C LEU A 62 -15.77 -0.16 0.07
N VAL A 63 -16.17 -1.21 -0.65
CA VAL A 63 -17.58 -1.49 -0.97
C VAL A 63 -18.33 -2.12 0.21
N GLU A 64 -17.69 -3.02 0.95
CA GLU A 64 -18.38 -3.84 1.97
C GLU A 64 -18.28 -3.30 3.39
N LEU A 65 -17.26 -2.47 3.68
CA LEU A 65 -16.98 -1.96 5.02
C LEU A 65 -17.06 -0.44 5.08
N GLY A 66 -16.24 0.27 4.31
CA GLY A 66 -16.21 1.73 4.30
C GLY A 66 -15.08 2.30 3.45
N GLY A 67 -15.33 3.46 2.86
CA GLY A 67 -14.43 4.13 1.92
C GLY A 67 -13.33 4.98 2.55
N SER A 68 -13.37 5.20 3.87
CA SER A 68 -12.44 6.07 4.60
C SER A 68 -12.52 5.83 6.12
N GLY A 69 -11.81 6.63 6.91
CA GLY A 69 -11.93 6.66 8.37
C GLY A 69 -10.98 5.68 9.03
N ALA A 70 -11.48 4.76 9.86
CA ALA A 70 -10.63 3.91 10.69
C ALA A 70 -9.45 3.28 9.95
N GLY A 71 -8.25 3.61 10.40
CA GLY A 71 -7.00 3.09 9.87
C GLY A 71 -5.84 3.51 10.75
N PRO A 72 -4.62 3.05 10.46
CA PRO A 72 -3.41 3.58 11.09
C PRO A 72 -3.31 5.10 10.97
N PHE A 73 -2.57 5.73 11.88
CA PHE A 73 -2.34 7.19 11.93
C PHE A 73 -3.66 7.97 11.93
N TYR A 74 -3.86 8.91 11.01
CA TYR A 74 -5.08 9.70 10.92
C TYR A 74 -6.21 8.99 10.18
N GLY A 75 -5.94 7.80 9.64
CA GLY A 75 -6.95 6.93 9.04
C GLY A 75 -6.86 6.82 7.52
N LEU A 76 -7.74 5.99 6.97
CA LEU A 76 -7.90 5.81 5.53
C LEU A 76 -8.45 7.09 4.89
N LEU A 77 -7.78 7.51 3.82
CA LEU A 77 -8.24 8.60 2.97
C LEU A 77 -9.54 8.21 2.25
N PRO A 78 -10.49 9.15 2.06
CA PRO A 78 -11.53 9.02 1.05
C PRO A 78 -10.93 8.72 -0.33
N LEU A 79 -11.62 7.91 -1.13
CA LEU A 79 -11.09 7.45 -2.42
C LEU A 79 -10.76 8.63 -3.35
N GLU A 80 -11.57 9.69 -3.32
CA GLU A 80 -11.38 10.95 -4.04
C GLU A 80 -10.15 11.76 -3.61
N GLU A 81 -9.64 11.52 -2.40
CA GLU A 81 -8.43 12.17 -1.87
C GLU A 81 -7.17 11.34 -2.13
N CYS A 82 -7.32 10.07 -2.50
CA CYS A 82 -6.19 9.23 -2.87
C CYS A 82 -5.46 9.81 -4.08
N ARG A 83 -4.13 9.68 -4.09
CA ARG A 83 -3.25 10.19 -5.14
C ARG A 83 -2.32 9.10 -5.61
N LEU A 84 -1.96 9.15 -6.89
CA LEU A 84 -1.04 8.18 -7.48
C LEU A 84 0.41 8.68 -7.40
N PHE A 85 1.28 7.76 -7.07
CA PHE A 85 2.72 7.94 -6.94
C PHE A 85 3.47 6.90 -7.75
N ILE A 86 4.70 7.25 -8.12
CA ILE A 86 5.66 6.37 -8.76
C ILE A 86 6.88 6.30 -7.86
N MET A 87 7.36 5.09 -7.62
CA MET A 87 8.59 4.85 -6.87
C MET A 87 9.79 5.26 -7.71
N ASP A 88 10.68 6.04 -7.11
CA ASP A 88 11.89 6.48 -7.81
C ASP A 88 12.84 5.33 -8.10
N ARG A 89 13.76 5.52 -9.05
CA ARG A 89 14.86 4.58 -9.22
C ARG A 89 15.79 4.70 -8.03
N GLN A 90 16.36 3.56 -7.64
CA GLN A 90 17.40 3.52 -6.62
C GLN A 90 18.58 4.44 -7.05
N PRO A 91 18.93 5.46 -6.24
CA PRO A 91 20.08 6.30 -6.50
C PRO A 91 21.39 5.48 -6.63
N PRO A 92 22.31 5.86 -7.53
CA PRO A 92 23.58 5.13 -7.73
C PRO A 92 24.49 5.12 -6.50
N ASP A 93 24.36 6.12 -5.63
CA ASP A 93 25.12 6.26 -4.39
C ASP A 93 24.57 5.40 -3.23
N GLY A 94 23.47 4.68 -3.47
CA GLY A 94 22.84 3.83 -2.46
C GLY A 94 21.98 4.59 -1.43
N SER A 95 21.81 5.90 -1.58
CA SER A 95 20.86 6.67 -0.75
C SER A 95 19.43 6.16 -0.92
N PRO A 96 18.54 6.34 0.07
CA PRO A 96 17.18 5.85 -0.06
C PRO A 96 16.43 6.54 -1.20
N ARG A 97 15.50 5.80 -1.82
CA ARG A 97 14.65 6.31 -2.91
C ARG A 97 13.31 6.77 -2.35
N GLY A 98 12.76 7.83 -2.93
CA GLY A 98 11.46 8.37 -2.56
C GLY A 98 10.35 7.92 -3.51
N PHE A 99 9.28 8.72 -3.51
CA PHE A 99 8.17 8.62 -4.41
C PHE A 99 7.80 10.00 -4.95
N HIS A 100 7.54 10.08 -6.24
CA HIS A 100 6.98 11.27 -6.85
C HIS A 100 5.50 11.06 -7.18
N HIS A 101 4.70 12.11 -6.99
CA HIS A 101 3.35 12.13 -7.56
C HIS A 101 3.42 11.93 -9.07
N VAL A 102 2.48 11.21 -9.67
CA VAL A 102 2.49 10.89 -11.12
C VAL A 102 2.61 12.11 -12.04
N ASN A 103 2.11 13.26 -11.60
CA ASN A 103 2.18 14.52 -12.37
C ASN A 103 3.46 15.35 -12.10
N HIS A 104 4.40 14.83 -11.32
CA HIS A 104 5.63 15.55 -11.01
C HIS A 104 6.59 15.54 -12.21
N PRO A 105 7.33 16.62 -12.51
CA PRO A 105 8.26 16.67 -13.64
C PRO A 105 9.34 15.59 -13.63
N ASN A 106 9.74 15.14 -12.43
CA ASN A 106 10.74 14.08 -12.24
C ASN A 106 10.12 12.68 -12.10
N ALA A 107 8.80 12.54 -12.22
CA ALA A 107 8.15 11.24 -12.17
C ALA A 107 8.57 10.43 -13.40
N LEU A 108 9.29 9.34 -13.16
CA LEU A 108 9.66 8.39 -14.20
C LEU A 108 8.46 7.55 -14.61
N GLN A 109 8.51 6.91 -15.77
CA GLN A 109 7.56 5.85 -16.08
C GLN A 109 7.84 4.62 -15.21
N GLY A 110 6.82 4.09 -14.56
CA GLY A 110 6.97 2.96 -13.65
C GLY A 110 5.63 2.43 -13.12
N ASP A 111 5.74 1.52 -12.15
CA ASP A 111 4.59 0.98 -11.45
C ASP A 111 3.90 2.08 -10.61
N LEU A 112 2.59 1.98 -10.51
CA LEU A 112 1.72 2.94 -9.86
C LEU A 112 1.40 2.47 -8.44
N PHE A 113 1.41 3.43 -7.53
CA PHE A 113 1.13 3.25 -6.11
C PHE A 113 0.07 4.26 -5.67
N LEU A 114 -0.99 3.78 -5.04
CA LEU A 114 -2.08 4.63 -4.56
C LEU A 114 -1.86 4.98 -3.09
N HIS A 115 -1.87 6.26 -2.76
CA HIS A 115 -1.78 6.75 -1.38
C HIS A 115 -3.12 6.61 -0.66
N VAL A 116 -3.14 5.84 0.43
CA VAL A 116 -4.39 5.37 1.06
C VAL A 116 -4.56 5.76 2.53
N ILE A 117 -3.55 6.32 3.19
CA ILE A 117 -3.62 6.74 4.61
C ILE A 117 -2.99 8.11 4.77
N GLU A 118 -3.62 8.97 5.55
CA GLU A 118 -3.02 10.23 6.00
C GLU A 118 -2.03 9.96 7.15
N MET A 119 -0.73 10.14 6.90
CA MET A 119 0.33 10.01 7.92
C MET A 119 0.93 11.35 8.36
N GLY A 120 0.63 12.45 7.64
CA GLY A 120 1.26 13.76 7.83
C GLY A 120 2.65 13.86 7.17
N CYS A 121 3.18 15.08 7.02
CA CYS A 121 4.50 15.37 6.44
C CYS A 121 4.70 14.79 5.01
N THR A 122 5.92 14.37 4.70
CA THR A 122 6.31 13.73 3.43
C THR A 122 6.13 12.22 3.46
N ASP A 123 5.68 11.62 4.57
CA ASP A 123 5.53 10.18 4.70
C ASP A 123 4.26 9.68 3.98
N LEU A 124 4.37 8.52 3.35
CA LEU A 124 3.34 7.92 2.50
C LEU A 124 3.07 6.48 2.92
N CYS A 125 1.80 6.12 3.08
CA CYS A 125 1.38 4.72 3.07
C CYS A 125 0.58 4.43 1.81
N LEU A 126 1.11 3.50 1.03
CA LEU A 126 0.73 3.26 -0.34
C LEU A 126 0.26 1.81 -0.52
N ILE A 127 -0.64 1.58 -1.46
CA ILE A 127 -0.93 0.25 -2.00
C ILE A 127 -0.45 0.18 -3.46
N GLY A 128 0.27 -0.87 -3.82
CA GLY A 128 0.62 -1.10 -5.23
C GLY A 128 -0.63 -1.37 -6.05
N VAL A 129 -0.79 -0.68 -7.18
CA VAL A 129 -1.94 -0.86 -8.10
C VAL A 129 -1.53 -1.44 -9.45
N THR A 130 -0.25 -1.29 -9.85
CA THR A 130 0.32 -2.01 -10.99
C THR A 130 1.64 -2.69 -10.64
N GLY A 131 2.08 -3.58 -11.53
CA GLY A 131 3.37 -4.27 -11.38
C GLY A 131 3.39 -5.38 -10.32
N PRO A 132 4.59 -5.87 -9.95
CA PRO A 132 4.76 -7.05 -9.11
C PRO A 132 4.35 -6.84 -7.64
N LEU A 133 4.09 -5.60 -7.23
CA LEU A 133 3.67 -5.24 -5.88
C LEU A 133 2.17 -4.95 -5.76
N THR A 134 1.39 -5.26 -6.81
CA THR A 134 -0.07 -5.06 -6.82
C THR A 134 -0.72 -5.69 -5.58
N GLY A 135 -1.53 -4.90 -4.87
CA GLY A 135 -2.22 -5.27 -3.64
C GLY A 135 -1.38 -5.24 -2.36
N ARG A 136 -0.06 -5.07 -2.45
CA ARG A 136 0.84 -4.99 -1.29
C ARG A 136 0.82 -3.58 -0.71
N ILE A 137 0.91 -3.50 0.61
CA ILE A 137 1.05 -2.24 1.33
C ILE A 137 2.52 -1.90 1.50
N LEU A 138 2.86 -0.65 1.23
CA LEU A 138 4.18 -0.08 1.36
C LEU A 138 4.13 1.19 2.18
N ILE A 139 5.26 1.53 2.77
CA ILE A 139 5.44 2.78 3.47
C ILE A 139 6.77 3.36 3.03
N GLY A 140 6.80 4.65 2.79
CA GLY A 140 7.99 5.40 2.43
C GLY A 140 7.76 6.88 2.68
N ASN A 141 8.53 7.69 1.98
CA ASN A 141 8.43 9.14 2.00
C ASN A 141 8.64 9.67 0.58
N ALA A 142 8.18 10.88 0.32
CA ALA A 142 8.33 11.53 -0.97
C ALA A 142 9.79 11.95 -1.24
N ASP A 143 10.56 12.30 -0.19
CA ASP A 143 11.88 12.93 -0.28
C ASP A 143 13.06 11.96 -0.31
N GLY A 144 12.83 10.66 -0.13
CA GLY A 144 13.88 9.65 -0.04
C GLY A 144 14.68 9.71 1.26
N PHE A 145 14.13 10.27 2.36
CA PHE A 145 14.85 10.37 3.63
C PHE A 145 15.14 9.00 4.27
N TRP A 146 14.21 8.04 4.12
CA TRP A 146 14.35 6.66 4.59
C TRP A 146 13.79 5.65 3.55
N PRO A 147 14.32 4.41 3.48
CA PRO A 147 14.01 3.50 2.38
C PRO A 147 12.60 2.92 2.46
N PRO A 148 11.88 2.78 1.34
CA PRO A 148 10.54 2.22 1.36
C PRO A 148 10.54 0.78 1.89
N SER A 149 9.55 0.48 2.71
CA SER A 149 9.35 -0.84 3.32
C SER A 149 8.06 -1.47 2.80
N VAL A 150 8.14 -2.74 2.39
CA VAL A 150 6.98 -3.52 1.91
C VAL A 150 6.46 -4.39 3.05
N SER A 151 5.17 -4.29 3.34
CA SER A 151 4.51 -5.13 4.35
C SER A 151 4.59 -6.60 3.95
N SER A 152 4.87 -7.48 4.93
CA SER A 152 4.81 -8.94 4.74
C SER A 152 3.40 -9.50 4.53
N ALA A 153 2.35 -8.71 4.77
CA ALA A 153 0.99 -9.08 4.44
C ALA A 153 0.82 -9.23 2.92
N ARG A 154 0.05 -10.24 2.51
CA ARG A 154 -0.14 -10.59 1.09
C ARG A 154 -1.03 -9.60 0.34
N ASP A 155 -1.93 -8.93 1.05
CA ASP A 155 -2.90 -8.00 0.51
C ASP A 155 -3.38 -7.00 1.58
N PHE A 156 -4.22 -6.05 1.17
CA PHE A 156 -4.82 -5.03 2.04
C PHE A 156 -5.59 -5.62 3.22
N LEU A 157 -6.48 -6.60 3.00
CA LEU A 157 -7.30 -7.17 4.07
C LEU A 157 -6.46 -7.87 5.14
N SER A 158 -5.42 -8.61 4.75
CA SER A 158 -4.49 -9.24 5.70
C SER A 158 -3.71 -8.21 6.51
N TRP A 159 -3.31 -7.12 5.86
CA TRP A 159 -2.60 -6.03 6.51
C TRP A 159 -3.51 -5.29 7.51
N TYR A 160 -4.73 -4.94 7.08
CA TYR A 160 -5.70 -4.21 7.89
C TYR A 160 -6.17 -5.04 9.10
N GLU A 161 -6.43 -6.33 8.90
CA GLU A 161 -6.80 -7.24 9.98
C GLU A 161 -5.66 -7.37 11.01
N ARG A 162 -4.40 -7.42 10.57
CA ARG A 162 -3.23 -7.46 11.47
C ARG A 162 -3.10 -6.17 12.27
N TRP A 163 -3.35 -5.01 11.64
CA TRP A 163 -3.39 -3.73 12.36
C TRP A 163 -4.43 -3.76 13.49
N LEU A 164 -5.65 -4.22 13.22
CA LEU A 164 -6.69 -4.34 14.27
C LEU A 164 -6.30 -5.30 15.40
N ASP A 165 -5.62 -6.41 15.10
CA ASP A 165 -5.10 -7.32 16.11
C ASP A 165 -4.04 -6.66 16.98
N HIS A 166 -3.14 -5.86 16.39
CA HIS A 166 -2.16 -5.09 17.15
C HIS A 166 -2.81 -4.03 18.04
N MET A 167 -3.80 -3.30 17.52
CA MET A 167 -4.54 -2.31 18.31
C MET A 167 -5.27 -2.96 19.49
N ARG A 168 -5.88 -4.14 19.30
CA ARG A 168 -6.50 -4.93 20.38
C ARG A 168 -5.47 -5.33 21.45
N ASP A 169 -4.28 -5.73 21.02
CA ASP A 169 -3.22 -6.26 21.90
C ASP A 169 -2.36 -5.17 22.55
N GLY A 170 -2.70 -3.88 22.39
CA GLY A 170 -1.92 -2.78 22.95
C GLY A 170 -0.60 -2.50 22.24
N LYS A 171 -0.40 -3.06 21.04
CA LYS A 171 0.83 -2.90 20.26
C LYS A 171 0.69 -1.67 19.37
N ASP A 172 1.32 -0.57 19.76
CA ASP A 172 1.46 0.59 18.87
C ASP A 172 2.65 0.36 17.94
N ASN A 173 2.43 0.50 16.64
CA ASN A 173 3.50 0.47 15.67
C ASN A 173 3.43 1.74 14.84
N GLY A 174 4.14 2.77 15.32
CA GLY A 174 4.14 4.11 14.75
C GLY A 174 4.69 4.24 13.34
N ALA A 175 5.12 3.14 12.71
CA ALA A 175 5.54 3.11 11.31
C ALA A 175 4.81 2.03 10.51
N LEU A 176 3.68 1.49 11.01
CA LEU A 176 3.04 0.28 10.45
C LEU A 176 4.04 -0.86 10.20
N GLY A 177 5.15 -0.86 10.94
CA GLY A 177 6.20 -1.86 10.94
C GLY A 177 5.70 -3.12 11.62
N LEU A 178 4.55 -3.65 11.19
CA LEU A 178 4.10 -5.01 11.41
C LEU A 178 5.27 -5.91 11.08
N THR A 179 6.11 -6.17 12.08
CA THR A 179 7.49 -6.58 11.91
C THR A 179 7.51 -7.75 10.95
N SER A 180 8.04 -7.54 9.73
CA SER A 180 8.63 -8.66 9.03
C SER A 180 9.69 -9.21 9.98
N PRO A 181 9.78 -10.53 10.22
CA PRO A 181 11.07 -11.09 10.60
C PRO A 181 12.08 -10.49 9.63
N ALA A 182 13.25 -10.06 10.11
CA ALA A 182 14.27 -9.50 9.24
C ALA A 182 14.33 -10.37 7.98
N THR A 183 13.98 -9.79 6.83
CA THR A 183 14.29 -10.45 5.58
C THR A 183 15.80 -10.46 5.60
N VAL A 184 16.39 -11.57 6.03
CA VAL A 184 17.80 -11.80 5.82
C VAL A 184 17.92 -11.71 4.31
N ALA A 185 18.44 -10.58 3.83
CA ALA A 185 18.83 -10.41 2.45
C ALA A 185 20.09 -11.27 2.24
N SER A 186 19.91 -12.59 2.30
CA SER A 186 20.90 -13.57 1.91
C SER A 186 20.40 -14.28 0.66
N ALA A 187 20.05 -13.49 -0.35
CA ALA A 187 20.06 -13.96 -1.73
C ALA A 187 20.17 -12.72 -2.63
N PRO A 188 21.28 -12.51 -3.35
CA PRO A 188 21.24 -11.65 -4.52
C PRO A 188 20.19 -12.24 -5.46
N TRP A 189 19.29 -11.40 -5.93
CA TRP A 189 18.26 -11.76 -6.89
C TRP A 189 18.94 -12.53 -8.04
N GLY A 190 18.49 -13.77 -8.25
CA GLY A 190 19.16 -14.75 -9.11
C GLY A 190 19.38 -14.28 -10.56
N PRO A 191 20.20 -15.01 -11.34
CA PRO A 191 20.69 -14.54 -12.63
C PRO A 191 19.54 -14.19 -13.58
N ARG A 192 19.61 -12.95 -14.10
CA ARG A 192 18.76 -12.43 -15.17
C ARG A 192 18.62 -13.49 -16.26
N ALA A 193 17.38 -13.81 -16.64
CA ALA A 193 17.11 -14.54 -17.86
C ALA A 193 17.79 -13.79 -19.01
N ARG A 194 18.84 -14.40 -19.59
CA ARG A 194 19.53 -13.85 -20.75
C ARG A 194 18.52 -13.80 -21.89
N ALA A 195 18.30 -12.61 -22.44
CA ALA A 195 17.68 -12.49 -23.75
C ALA A 195 18.45 -13.38 -24.73
N ARG A 196 17.75 -14.30 -25.39
CA ARG A 196 18.32 -15.07 -26.50
C ARG A 196 18.54 -14.07 -27.64
N ASN A 197 19.75 -13.55 -27.76
CA ASN A 197 20.24 -12.98 -29.00
C ASN A 197 20.23 -14.10 -30.04
N THR A 198 19.19 -14.16 -30.85
CA THR A 198 19.24 -14.93 -32.09
C THR A 198 19.90 -14.02 -33.11
N LEU A 199 21.23 -14.17 -33.23
CA LEU A 199 22.01 -13.64 -34.33
C LEU A 199 21.53 -14.32 -35.62
N TRP A 200 21.00 -13.54 -36.55
CA TRP A 200 20.80 -13.97 -37.93
C TRP A 200 22.15 -13.90 -38.66
N PRO A 201 22.67 -15.00 -39.24
CA PRO A 201 23.87 -14.89 -40.07
C PRO A 201 23.49 -14.32 -41.44
N GLN A 202 24.08 -13.17 -41.77
CA GLN A 202 24.34 -12.79 -43.15
C GLN A 202 25.54 -13.60 -43.66
N ALA A 203 25.34 -14.35 -44.74
CA ALA A 203 26.35 -14.79 -45.70
C ALA A 203 25.63 -14.84 -47.06
N ALA A 204 25.85 -13.85 -47.93
CA ALA A 204 26.94 -13.75 -48.91
C ALA A 204 26.62 -14.54 -50.20
N GLU A 205 26.57 -13.79 -51.30
CA GLU A 205 26.38 -14.22 -52.68
C GLU A 205 27.40 -15.27 -53.14
N HIS A 206 26.95 -16.20 -53.98
CA HIS A 206 27.58 -16.64 -55.22
C HIS A 206 26.55 -17.32 -56.13
#